data_AF-A0AAU0HGU9-F1
#
_entry.id   AF-A0AAU0HGU9-F1
#
_cell.length_a   1.000
_cell.length_b   1.000
_cell.length_c   1.000
_cell.angle_alpha   90.00
_cell.angle_beta   90.00
_cell.angle_gamma   90.00
#
_symmetry.space_group_name_H-M   'P 1'
#
loop_
_entity.id
_entity.type
_entity.pdbx_description
1 polymer ?
#
loop_
_entity_poly.entity_id
_entity_poly.type
_entity_poly.pdbx_seq_one_letter_code
_entity_poly.pdbx_strand_id
1 'polypeptide(L)'
;MTVDDLPEYPMEVDARLTSHFWFTFHHDRFLNSRFRLLADPEVRAYGIDLWCFAQKQTPVGTLPDDDAELAALLGLDLRTWQGLRAREISPLYKWHRCLCGNQVRLMHETVLEVVVDAMERRDRNKLAATKGAERKRQARLSDAIRKAGGSRRMAEDPGVLERLDTWLREYCDPRGNRTIEWVKRAMEVDASKDHGPMN
;
A
#
# COMPACT_ATOMS: atom_id res chain seq x y z
N MET A 1 9.08 13.11 30.96
CA MET A 1 8.34 12.07 30.22
C MET A 1 9.10 10.78 30.38
N THR A 2 8.50 9.84 31.11
CA THR A 2 8.92 8.44 31.08
C THR A 2 8.48 7.82 29.75
N VAL A 3 9.02 6.66 29.39
CA VAL A 3 8.63 5.96 28.14
C VAL A 3 7.13 5.69 28.12
N ASP A 4 6.53 5.46 29.29
CA ASP A 4 5.10 5.20 29.48
C ASP A 4 4.19 6.40 29.15
N ASP A 5 4.73 7.62 29.03
CA ASP A 5 3.96 8.83 28.69
C ASP A 5 3.97 9.14 27.18
N LEU A 6 4.67 8.33 26.37
CA LEU A 6 4.80 8.59 24.94
C LEU A 6 3.51 8.20 24.20
N PRO A 7 3.06 9.01 23.21
CA PRO A 7 1.94 8.60 22.38
C PRO A 7 2.31 7.34 21.59
N GLU A 8 1.38 6.41 21.48
CA GLU A 8 1.52 5.25 20.60
C GLU A 8 1.45 5.69 19.14
N TYR A 9 2.33 5.13 18.31
CA TYR A 9 2.26 5.32 16.88
C TYR A 9 1.05 4.55 16.32
N PRO A 10 0.17 5.19 15.53
CA PRO A 10 -1.12 4.60 15.19
C PRO A 10 -1.05 3.51 14.12
N MET A 11 0.12 3.26 13.52
CA MET A 11 0.31 2.22 12.51
C MET A 11 1.00 1.00 13.10
N GLU A 12 0.76 -0.17 12.50
CA GLU A 12 1.43 -1.42 12.84
C GLU A 12 2.96 -1.31 12.76
N VAL A 13 3.65 -2.07 13.63
CA VAL A 13 5.11 -2.01 13.77
C VAL A 13 5.87 -2.40 12.50
N ASP A 14 5.25 -3.21 11.65
CA ASP A 14 5.81 -3.70 10.38
C ASP A 14 5.23 -2.98 9.15
N ALA A 15 4.40 -1.94 9.35
CA ALA A 15 3.77 -1.20 8.28
C ALA A 15 4.80 -0.58 7.32
N ARG A 16 4.63 -0.85 6.02
CA ARG A 16 5.54 -0.41 4.94
C ARG A 16 4.78 0.02 3.68
N LEU A 17 5.34 1.01 2.98
CA LEU A 17 4.94 1.41 1.63
C LEU A 17 5.97 0.85 0.60
N THR A 18 5.90 -0.45 0.33
CA THR A 18 6.93 -1.19 -0.44
C THR A 18 7.09 -0.79 -1.91
N SER A 19 6.06 -0.21 -2.53
CA SER A 19 6.08 0.18 -3.96
C SER A 19 5.84 1.68 -4.19
N HIS A 20 6.06 2.52 -3.16
CA HIS A 20 5.87 3.96 -3.27
C HIS A 20 7.23 4.67 -3.38
N PHE A 21 7.46 5.29 -4.53
CA PHE A 21 8.65 6.10 -4.82
C PHE A 21 8.34 7.60 -4.84
N TRP A 22 7.13 7.97 -4.45
CA TRP A 22 6.63 9.34 -4.33
C TRP A 22 5.71 9.43 -3.11
N PHE A 23 5.53 10.65 -2.59
CA PHE A 23 4.54 10.95 -1.56
C PHE A 23 3.80 12.23 -1.91
N THR A 24 2.60 12.43 -1.35
CA THR A 24 1.86 13.67 -1.57
C THR A 24 2.55 14.82 -0.84
N PHE A 25 3.05 15.78 -1.62
CA PHE A 25 3.66 17.00 -1.08
C PHE A 25 2.68 18.17 -1.17
N HIS A 26 2.12 18.56 -0.02
CA HIS A 26 1.21 19.71 0.09
C HIS A 26 2.01 21.03 0.01
N HIS A 27 2.42 21.41 -1.20
CA HIS A 27 3.30 22.55 -1.43
C HIS A 27 2.75 23.88 -0.88
N ASP A 28 1.45 24.14 -0.97
CA ASP A 28 0.86 25.35 -0.38
C ASP A 28 1.02 25.40 1.15
N ARG A 29 0.78 24.27 1.84
CA ARG A 29 1.00 24.15 3.29
C ARG A 29 2.48 24.33 3.62
N PHE A 30 3.37 23.76 2.82
CA PHE A 30 4.82 23.91 2.99
C PHE A 30 5.26 25.37 2.79
N LEU A 31 4.90 26.01 1.69
CA LEU A 31 5.30 27.37 1.32
C LEU A 31 4.82 28.42 2.33
N ASN A 32 3.71 28.17 3.02
CA ASN A 32 3.17 29.03 4.07
C ASN A 32 3.58 28.60 5.50
N SER A 33 4.37 27.55 5.67
CA SER A 33 4.76 27.04 6.99
C SER A 33 5.85 27.89 7.65
N ARG A 34 5.85 27.97 8.98
CA ARG A 34 6.95 28.58 9.76
C ARG A 34 8.31 27.95 9.41
N PHE A 35 8.35 26.64 9.19
CA PHE A 35 9.55 25.93 8.78
C PHE A 35 10.14 26.50 7.48
N ARG A 36 9.32 26.62 6.43
CA ARG A 36 9.78 27.16 5.13
C ARG A 36 10.15 28.65 5.20
N LEU A 37 9.44 29.42 6.01
CA LEU A 37 9.62 30.87 6.13
C LEU A 37 10.87 31.24 6.93
N LEU A 38 11.22 30.47 7.96
CA LEU A 38 12.24 30.86 8.94
C LEU A 38 13.46 29.93 9.02
N ALA A 39 13.38 28.69 8.54
CA ALA A 39 14.53 27.80 8.56
C ALA A 39 15.58 28.20 7.51
N ASP A 40 16.85 28.00 7.87
CA ASP A 40 17.97 28.13 6.94
C ASP A 40 17.79 27.19 5.73
N PRO A 41 18.29 27.57 4.53
CA PRO A 41 18.19 26.72 3.34
C PRO A 41 18.67 25.29 3.53
N GLU A 42 19.78 25.11 4.24
CA GLU A 42 20.36 23.79 4.57
C GLU A 42 19.43 22.95 5.47
N VAL A 43 18.86 23.57 6.52
CA VAL A 43 17.89 22.91 7.40
C VAL A 43 16.68 22.44 6.61
N ARG A 44 16.19 23.25 5.66
CA ARG A 44 15.05 22.87 4.80
C ARG A 44 15.38 21.69 3.90
N ALA A 45 16.58 21.65 3.33
CA ALA A 45 17.03 20.54 2.51
C ALA A 45 17.00 19.23 3.32
N TYR A 46 17.70 19.21 4.45
CA TYR A 46 17.74 18.01 5.29
C TYR A 46 16.38 17.66 5.92
N GLY A 47 15.53 18.64 6.23
CA GLY A 47 14.16 18.37 6.69
C GLY A 47 13.32 17.66 5.63
N ILE A 48 13.43 18.08 4.36
CA ILE A 48 12.76 17.40 3.23
C ILE A 48 13.33 15.99 3.04
N ASP A 49 14.65 15.81 3.15
CA ASP A 49 15.28 14.49 3.06
C ASP A 49 14.76 13.55 4.17
N LEU A 50 14.64 14.05 5.41
CA LEU A 50 14.07 13.30 6.53
C LEU A 50 12.60 12.92 6.27
N TRP A 51 11.78 13.80 5.67
CA TRP A 51 10.42 13.43 5.24
C TRP A 51 10.44 12.29 4.22
N CYS A 52 11.37 12.32 3.27
CA CYS A 52 11.53 11.26 2.27
C CYS A 52 11.99 9.93 2.92
N PHE A 53 12.98 9.99 3.82
CA PHE A 53 13.48 8.81 4.52
C PHE A 53 12.40 8.17 5.37
N ALA A 54 11.59 8.97 6.08
CA ALA A 54 10.52 8.46 6.91
C ALA A 54 9.52 7.59 6.13
N GLN A 55 9.24 7.92 4.86
CA GLN A 55 8.38 7.09 3.98
C GLN A 55 8.95 5.68 3.74
N LYS A 56 10.25 5.49 3.91
CA LYS A 56 10.97 4.21 3.69
C LYS A 56 11.27 3.45 4.99
N GLN A 57 11.03 4.06 6.14
CA GLN A 57 11.30 3.45 7.44
C GLN A 57 10.27 2.35 7.77
N THR A 58 10.51 1.67 8.89
CA THR A 58 9.63 0.63 9.43
C THR A 58 9.55 0.82 10.93
N PRO A 59 8.40 1.30 11.47
CA PRO A 59 7.16 1.61 10.76
C PRO A 59 7.30 2.77 9.77
N VAL A 60 6.54 2.72 8.67
CA VAL A 60 6.49 3.82 7.70
C VAL A 60 6.06 5.13 8.38
N GLY A 61 6.64 6.26 7.97
CA GLY A 61 6.32 7.58 8.51
C GLY A 61 7.05 7.97 9.78
N THR A 62 7.98 7.15 10.25
CA THR A 62 8.78 7.39 11.45
C THR A 62 10.25 7.56 11.13
N LEU A 63 11.05 8.03 12.08
CA LEU A 63 12.51 8.05 12.03
C LEU A 63 13.10 7.43 13.30
N PRO A 64 14.36 6.94 13.26
CA PRO A 64 15.07 6.58 14.50
C PRO A 64 15.24 7.81 15.40
N ASP A 65 15.25 7.57 16.72
CA ASP A 65 15.56 8.58 17.76
C ASP A 65 17.02 8.46 18.21
N ASP A 66 17.93 8.30 17.25
CA ASP A 66 19.38 8.19 17.47
C ASP A 66 20.13 9.14 16.53
N ASP A 67 21.09 9.89 17.09
CA ASP A 67 21.82 10.91 16.33
C ASP A 67 22.78 10.33 15.29
N ALA A 68 23.40 9.19 15.58
CA ALA A 68 24.32 8.56 14.64
C ALA A 68 23.55 7.96 13.44
N GLU A 69 22.40 7.34 13.68
CA GLU A 69 21.51 6.87 12.63
C GLU A 69 20.98 8.02 11.76
N LEU A 70 20.53 9.11 12.38
CA LEU A 70 20.02 10.29 11.66
C LEU A 70 21.12 11.00 10.84
N ALA A 71 22.33 11.14 11.41
CA ALA A 71 23.47 11.67 10.69
C ALA A 71 23.83 10.79 9.48
N ALA A 72 23.86 9.46 9.66
CA ALA A 72 24.13 8.51 8.58
C ALA A 72 23.06 8.54 7.48
N LEU A 73 21.77 8.65 7.83
CA LEU A 73 20.69 8.81 6.85
C LEU A 73 20.90 10.04 5.95
N LEU A 74 21.35 11.15 6.53
CA LEU A 74 21.58 12.40 5.81
C LEU A 74 22.97 12.48 5.15
N GLY A 75 23.83 11.47 5.35
CA GLY A 75 25.20 11.50 4.84
C GLY A 75 26.10 12.55 5.51
N LEU A 76 25.81 12.88 6.77
CA LEU A 76 26.53 13.88 7.56
C LEU A 76 27.42 13.20 8.60
N ASP A 77 28.49 13.89 9.01
CA ASP A 77 29.18 13.54 10.24
C ASP A 77 28.34 13.95 11.46
N LEU A 78 28.57 13.25 12.59
CA LEU A 78 27.80 13.44 13.82
C LEU A 78 27.84 14.88 14.35
N ARG A 79 28.98 15.57 14.23
CA ARG A 79 29.13 16.93 14.76
C ARG A 79 28.32 17.92 13.93
N THR A 80 28.34 17.80 12.61
CA THR A 80 27.52 18.61 11.70
C THR A 80 26.03 18.39 11.98
N TRP A 81 25.61 17.13 12.12
CA TRP A 81 24.24 16.79 12.50
C TRP A 81 23.82 17.42 13.83
N GLN A 82 24.64 17.28 14.88
CA GLN A 82 24.32 17.84 16.20
C GLN A 82 24.22 19.37 16.16
N GLY A 83 25.06 20.04 15.38
CA GLY A 83 24.96 21.48 15.15
C GLY A 83 23.66 21.90 14.47
N LEU A 84 23.17 21.10 13.51
CA LEU A 84 21.86 21.30 12.87
C LEU A 84 20.69 21.02 13.83
N ARG A 85 20.77 19.92 14.60
CA ARG A 85 19.76 19.50 15.57
C ARG A 85 19.54 20.55 16.67
N ALA A 86 20.60 21.26 17.08
CA ALA A 86 20.57 22.27 18.13
C ALA A 86 19.96 23.63 17.71
N ARG A 87 19.66 23.84 16.42
CA ARG A 87 19.03 25.09 15.95
C ARG A 87 17.59 25.19 16.45
N GLU A 88 17.08 26.42 16.65
CA GLU A 88 15.68 26.66 17.06
C GLU A 88 14.70 26.00 16.08
N ILE A 89 14.96 26.16 14.78
CA ILE A 89 14.31 25.42 13.71
C ILE A 89 15.35 24.48 13.12
N SER A 90 15.27 23.21 13.52
CA SER A 90 16.18 22.15 13.08
C SER A 90 15.56 21.28 11.99
N PRO A 91 16.30 20.35 11.36
CA PRO A 91 15.71 19.37 10.44
C PRO A 91 14.61 18.51 11.08
N LEU A 92 14.62 18.38 12.41
CA LEU A 92 13.59 17.70 13.20
C LEU A 92 12.49 18.65 13.71
N TYR A 93 12.29 19.81 13.08
CA TYR A 93 11.21 20.73 13.46
C TYR A 93 9.85 20.02 13.47
N LYS A 94 9.15 20.09 14.62
CA LYS A 94 7.86 19.41 14.91
C LYS A 94 7.87 17.88 14.91
N TRP A 95 9.03 17.25 14.84
CA TRP A 95 9.14 15.84 15.17
C TRP A 95 9.07 15.65 16.69
N HIS A 96 8.39 14.59 17.12
CA HIS A 96 8.28 14.24 18.53
C HIS A 96 8.37 12.72 18.71
N ARG A 97 8.75 12.31 19.92
CA ARG A 97 8.92 10.89 20.25
C ARG A 97 7.56 10.22 20.36
N CYS A 98 7.49 8.97 19.90
CA CYS A 98 6.34 8.09 19.99
C CYS A 98 6.81 6.66 20.29
N LEU A 99 5.90 5.84 20.79
CA LEU A 99 6.14 4.42 21.02
C LEU A 99 5.65 3.60 19.82
N CYS A 100 6.55 2.81 19.23
CA CYS A 100 6.28 1.87 18.15
C CYS A 100 6.52 0.45 18.68
N GLY A 101 5.49 -0.19 19.22
CA GLY A 101 5.65 -1.45 19.95
C GLY A 101 6.54 -1.26 21.18
N ASN A 102 7.77 -1.79 21.15
CA ASN A 102 8.74 -1.64 22.23
C ASN A 102 9.88 -0.67 21.91
N GLN A 103 9.80 0.07 20.80
CA GLN A 103 10.84 1.00 20.36
C GLN A 103 10.35 2.44 20.41
N VAL A 104 11.21 3.36 20.85
CA VAL A 104 10.95 4.79 20.74
C VAL A 104 11.43 5.26 19.37
N ARG A 105 10.55 5.97 18.65
CA ARG A 105 10.83 6.54 17.32
C ARG A 105 10.33 7.98 17.25
N LEU A 106 10.77 8.72 16.24
CA LEU A 106 10.28 10.06 15.96
C LEU A 106 9.14 10.01 14.95
N MET A 107 8.05 10.71 15.23
CA MET A 107 6.92 10.93 14.32
C MET A 107 6.67 12.43 14.08
N HIS A 108 6.02 12.73 12.96
CA HIS A 108 5.61 14.08 12.59
C HIS A 108 4.18 14.04 12.03
N GLU A 109 3.28 14.88 12.55
CA GLU A 109 1.84 14.84 12.23
C GLU A 109 1.57 14.90 10.72
N THR A 110 2.14 15.87 10.00
CA THR A 110 1.97 15.99 8.54
C THR A 110 2.53 14.79 7.77
N VAL A 111 3.62 14.17 8.24
CA VAL A 111 4.18 12.97 7.59
C VAL A 111 3.22 11.80 7.79
N LEU A 112 2.67 11.65 9.00
CA LEU A 112 1.68 10.64 9.32
C LEU A 112 0.39 10.82 8.50
N GLU A 113 -0.13 12.04 8.35
CA GLU A 113 -1.29 12.33 7.49
C GLU A 113 -1.06 11.82 6.05
N VAL A 114 0.11 12.11 5.47
CA VAL A 114 0.48 11.67 4.12
C VAL A 114 0.60 10.15 4.04
N VAL A 115 1.16 9.51 5.07
CA VAL A 115 1.32 8.05 5.13
C VAL A 115 -0.03 7.35 5.20
N VAL A 116 -0.95 7.83 6.03
CA VAL A 116 -2.30 7.27 6.17
C VAL A 116 -3.04 7.34 4.84
N ASP A 117 -3.05 8.50 4.19
CA ASP A 117 -3.69 8.67 2.87
C ASP A 117 -3.03 7.79 1.78
N ALA A 118 -1.71 7.63 1.80
CA ALA A 118 -1.02 6.72 0.89
C ALA A 118 -1.43 5.25 1.11
N MET A 119 -1.52 4.80 2.38
CA MET A 119 -1.95 3.46 2.75
C MET A 119 -3.39 3.20 2.30
N GLU A 120 -4.30 4.13 2.55
CA GLU A 120 -5.69 4.03 2.10
C GLU A 120 -5.80 3.94 0.57
N ARG A 121 -5.03 4.76 -0.16
CA ARG A 121 -5.00 4.70 -1.63
C ARG A 121 -4.50 3.36 -2.13
N ARG A 122 -3.44 2.82 -1.53
CA ARG A 122 -2.91 1.49 -1.86
C ARG A 122 -3.99 0.43 -1.70
N ASP A 123 -4.72 0.46 -0.59
CA ASP A 123 -5.73 -0.54 -0.28
C ASP A 123 -6.95 -0.41 -1.20
N ARG A 124 -7.40 0.81 -1.50
CA ARG A 124 -8.42 1.09 -2.53
C ARG A 124 -7.98 0.59 -3.91
N ASN A 125 -6.74 0.84 -4.31
CA ASN A 125 -6.20 0.40 -5.59
C ASN A 125 -6.11 -1.13 -5.67
N LYS A 126 -5.70 -1.80 -4.59
CA LYS A 126 -5.68 -3.27 -4.51
C LYS A 126 -7.08 -3.86 -4.65
N LEU A 127 -8.07 -3.28 -3.99
CA LEU A 127 -9.47 -3.70 -4.13
C LEU A 127 -10.03 -3.44 -5.54
N ALA A 128 -9.71 -2.29 -6.14
CA ALA A 128 -10.12 -1.98 -7.51
C ALA A 128 -9.45 -2.92 -8.53
N ALA A 129 -8.16 -3.23 -8.34
CA ALA A 129 -7.41 -4.13 -9.21
C ALA A 129 -7.97 -5.56 -9.15
N THR A 130 -8.27 -6.08 -7.97
CA THR A 130 -8.89 -7.41 -7.80
C THR A 130 -10.26 -7.49 -8.46
N LYS A 131 -11.14 -6.49 -8.23
CA LYS A 131 -12.45 -6.40 -8.91
C LYS A 131 -12.33 -6.24 -10.43
N GLY A 132 -11.35 -5.48 -10.91
CA GLY A 132 -11.08 -5.31 -12.33
C GLY A 132 -10.58 -6.60 -12.99
N ALA A 133 -9.69 -7.33 -12.31
CA ALA A 133 -9.21 -8.64 -12.75
C ALA A 133 -10.35 -9.66 -12.80
N GLU A 134 -11.26 -9.63 -11.81
CA GLU A 134 -12.48 -10.44 -11.79
C GLU A 134 -13.35 -10.19 -13.02
N ARG A 135 -13.74 -8.93 -13.24
CA ARG A 135 -14.59 -8.54 -14.37
C ARG A 135 -13.98 -8.93 -15.72
N LYS A 136 -12.68 -8.68 -15.90
CA LYS A 136 -11.96 -9.06 -17.13
C LYS A 136 -11.95 -10.58 -17.31
N ARG A 137 -11.80 -11.35 -16.23
CA ARG A 137 -11.79 -12.81 -16.27
C ARG A 137 -13.16 -13.37 -16.61
N GLN A 138 -14.23 -12.87 -16.00
CA GLN A 138 -15.61 -13.26 -16.31
C GLN A 138 -15.99 -12.89 -17.75
N ALA A 139 -15.62 -11.70 -18.23
CA ALA A 139 -15.86 -11.30 -19.61
C ALA A 139 -15.15 -12.23 -20.62
N ARG A 140 -13.89 -12.62 -20.35
CA ARG A 140 -13.17 -13.59 -21.17
C ARG A 140 -13.80 -14.99 -21.12
N LEU A 141 -14.30 -15.40 -19.95
CA LEU A 141 -15.00 -16.68 -19.82
C LEU A 141 -16.32 -16.70 -20.59
N SER A 142 -17.11 -15.62 -20.52
CA SER A 142 -18.33 -15.45 -21.31
C SER A 142 -18.07 -15.59 -22.81
N ASP A 143 -17.04 -14.91 -23.33
CA ASP A 143 -16.61 -15.04 -24.72
C ASP A 143 -16.13 -16.47 -25.06
N ALA A 144 -15.37 -17.10 -24.15
CA ALA A 144 -14.90 -18.46 -24.35
C ALA A 144 -16.03 -19.50 -24.35
N ILE A 145 -17.08 -19.33 -23.51
CA ILE A 145 -18.28 -20.18 -23.51
C ILE A 145 -18.99 -20.08 -24.86
N ARG A 146 -19.18 -18.87 -25.39
CA ARG A 146 -19.80 -18.68 -26.73
C ARG A 146 -18.98 -19.36 -27.82
N LYS A 147 -17.65 -19.20 -27.80
CA LYS A 147 -16.73 -19.87 -28.75
C LYS A 147 -16.69 -21.39 -28.60
N ALA A 148 -16.93 -21.90 -27.39
CA ALA A 148 -17.02 -23.32 -27.09
C ALA A 148 -18.36 -23.95 -27.54
N GLY A 149 -19.32 -23.15 -28.00
CA GLY A 149 -20.65 -23.61 -28.42
C GLY A 149 -21.73 -23.50 -27.33
N GLY A 150 -21.44 -22.85 -26.21
CA GLY A 150 -22.40 -22.59 -25.15
C GLY A 150 -23.47 -21.57 -25.55
N SER A 151 -24.65 -21.69 -24.96
CA SER A 151 -25.78 -20.79 -25.27
C SER A 151 -25.52 -19.35 -24.79
N ARG A 152 -26.19 -18.38 -25.42
CA ARG A 152 -26.13 -16.98 -24.98
C ARG A 152 -26.56 -16.82 -23.51
N ARG A 153 -27.62 -17.54 -23.11
CA ARG A 153 -28.12 -17.53 -21.73
C ARG A 153 -27.03 -18.01 -20.76
N MET A 154 -26.35 -19.11 -21.08
CA MET A 154 -25.26 -19.65 -20.27
C MET A 154 -24.09 -18.66 -20.15
N ALA A 155 -23.72 -18.01 -21.26
CA ALA A 155 -22.61 -17.06 -21.29
C ALA A 155 -22.91 -15.72 -20.57
N GLU A 156 -24.18 -15.41 -20.31
CA GLU A 156 -24.62 -14.17 -19.66
C GLU A 156 -25.10 -14.39 -18.22
N ASP A 157 -25.25 -15.65 -17.78
CA ASP A 157 -25.69 -16.01 -16.44
C ASP A 157 -24.52 -15.88 -15.42
N PRO A 158 -24.61 -14.96 -14.45
CA PRO A 158 -23.53 -14.76 -13.47
C PRO A 158 -23.24 -16.00 -12.62
N GLY A 159 -24.27 -16.79 -12.28
CA GLY A 159 -24.12 -17.99 -11.46
C GLY A 159 -23.40 -19.10 -12.22
N VAL A 160 -23.68 -19.26 -13.52
CA VAL A 160 -22.94 -20.20 -14.38
C VAL A 160 -21.49 -19.76 -14.53
N LEU A 161 -21.25 -18.47 -14.82
CA LEU A 161 -19.90 -17.94 -14.99
C LEU A 161 -19.04 -18.16 -13.74
N GLU A 162 -19.61 -17.98 -12.54
CA GLU A 162 -18.91 -18.20 -11.28
C GLU A 162 -18.58 -19.68 -11.04
N ARG A 163 -19.51 -20.60 -11.30
CA ARG A 163 -19.27 -22.05 -11.16
C ARG A 163 -18.20 -22.55 -12.12
N LEU A 164 -18.28 -22.16 -13.39
CA LEU A 164 -17.27 -22.52 -14.40
C LEU A 164 -15.92 -21.88 -14.08
N ASP A 165 -15.87 -20.62 -13.64
CA ASP A 165 -14.63 -19.98 -13.22
C ASP A 165 -13.99 -20.70 -12.04
N THR A 166 -14.78 -21.10 -11.05
CA THR A 166 -14.33 -21.85 -9.87
C THR A 166 -13.73 -23.19 -10.29
N TRP A 167 -14.46 -23.96 -11.09
CA TRP A 167 -13.98 -25.24 -11.60
C TRP A 167 -12.70 -25.08 -12.43
N LEU A 168 -12.64 -24.08 -13.31
CA LEU A 168 -11.44 -23.81 -14.11
C LEU A 168 -10.24 -23.39 -13.24
N ARG A 169 -10.43 -22.77 -12.07
CA ARG A 169 -9.31 -22.43 -11.16
C ARG A 169 -8.78 -23.64 -10.40
N GLU A 170 -9.64 -24.60 -10.11
CA GLU A 170 -9.31 -25.81 -9.37
C GLU A 170 -8.63 -26.85 -10.27
N TYR A 171 -9.11 -27.00 -11.51
CA TYR A 171 -8.69 -28.10 -12.40
C TYR A 171 -7.79 -27.68 -13.55
N CYS A 172 -7.71 -26.40 -13.93
CA CYS A 172 -6.78 -25.94 -14.95
C CYS A 172 -5.40 -25.65 -14.32
N ASP A 173 -4.32 -26.09 -14.99
CA ASP A 173 -2.94 -25.85 -14.56
C ASP A 173 -2.71 -24.34 -14.31
N PRO A 174 -2.10 -23.92 -13.18
CA PRO A 174 -1.71 -22.53 -12.92
C PRO A 174 -0.90 -21.87 -14.04
N ARG A 175 -0.22 -22.66 -14.89
CA ARG A 175 0.55 -22.22 -16.07
C ARG A 175 -0.21 -22.41 -17.39
N GLY A 176 -1.34 -23.11 -17.37
CA GLY A 176 -2.15 -23.45 -18.53
C GLY A 176 -3.13 -22.35 -18.91
N ASN A 177 -3.12 -21.94 -20.18
CA ASN A 177 -4.17 -21.09 -20.71
C ASN A 177 -5.52 -21.84 -20.63
N ARG A 178 -6.59 -21.15 -20.22
CA ARG A 178 -7.98 -21.63 -20.28
C ARG A 178 -8.40 -21.79 -21.75
N THR A 179 -7.98 -22.89 -22.37
CA THR A 179 -8.31 -23.19 -23.77
C THR A 179 -9.80 -23.48 -23.92
N ILE A 180 -10.28 -23.41 -25.15
CA ILE A 180 -11.67 -23.75 -25.49
C ILE A 180 -12.03 -25.16 -24.99
N GLU A 181 -11.09 -26.10 -25.03
CA GLU A 181 -11.30 -27.48 -24.58
C GLU A 181 -11.57 -27.57 -23.07
N TRP A 182 -10.81 -26.83 -22.26
CA TRP A 182 -11.07 -26.74 -20.83
C TRP A 182 -12.42 -26.12 -20.51
N VAL A 183 -12.83 -25.11 -21.30
CA VAL A 183 -14.14 -24.48 -21.13
C VAL A 183 -15.28 -25.42 -21.50
N LYS A 184 -15.15 -26.22 -22.58
CA LYS A 184 -16.12 -27.27 -22.91
C LYS A 184 -16.27 -28.28 -21.79
N ARG A 185 -15.14 -28.78 -21.27
CA ARG A 185 -15.14 -29.73 -20.15
C ARG A 185 -15.80 -29.14 -18.90
N ALA A 186 -15.55 -27.86 -18.61
CA ALA A 186 -16.21 -27.16 -17.51
C ALA A 186 -17.74 -27.09 -17.70
N MET A 187 -18.20 -26.80 -18.92
CA MET A 187 -19.62 -26.77 -19.27
C MET A 187 -20.29 -28.15 -19.14
N GLU A 188 -19.63 -29.22 -19.57
CA GLU A 188 -20.13 -30.60 -19.44
C GLU A 188 -20.26 -31.01 -17.96
N VAL A 189 -19.28 -30.63 -17.14
CA VAL A 189 -19.33 -30.85 -15.68
C VAL A 189 -20.47 -30.05 -15.04
N ASP A 190 -20.69 -28.80 -15.45
CA ASP A 190 -21.82 -27.99 -14.93
C ASP A 190 -23.18 -28.60 -15.32
N ALA A 191 -23.33 -29.04 -16.57
CA ALA A 191 -24.56 -29.65 -17.07
C ALA A 191 -24.87 -31.02 -16.42
N SER A 192 -23.84 -31.79 -16.07
CA SER A 192 -24.01 -33.07 -15.35
C SER A 192 -24.36 -32.89 -13.87
N LYS A 193 -23.99 -31.75 -13.27
CA LYS A 193 -24.38 -31.39 -11.90
C LYS A 193 -25.81 -30.84 -11.79
N ASP A 194 -26.40 -30.38 -12.89
CA ASP A 194 -27.78 -29.86 -12.94
C ASP A 194 -28.86 -30.98 -12.94
N HIS A 195 -28.47 -32.25 -12.68
CA HIS A 195 -29.38 -33.38 -12.53
C HIS A 195 -29.48 -33.85 -11.05
N GLY A 196 -30.27 -33.11 -10.25
CA GLY A 196 -31.00 -33.63 -9.08
C GLY A 196 -30.92 -32.80 -7.78
N PRO A 197 -32.01 -32.65 -6.98
CA PRO A 197 -33.26 -33.44 -7.03
C PRO A 197 -34.54 -32.64 -7.33
N MET A 198 -35.44 -33.26 -8.10
CA MET A 198 -36.89 -33.08 -7.92
C MET A 198 -37.50 -34.48 -7.74
N ASN A 199 -37.38 -34.97 -6.50
CA ASN A 199 -38.34 -35.77 -5.72
C ASN A 199 -37.64 -36.36 -4.49
#